data_AF-A0A7C2ZBG2-F1
#
_entry.id   AF-A0A7C2ZBG2-F1
#
_cell.length_a   1.000
_cell.length_b   1.000
_cell.length_c   1.000
_cell.angle_alpha   90.00
_cell.angle_beta   90.00
_cell.angle_gamma   90.00
#
_symmetry.space_group_name_H-M   'P 1'
#
loop_
_entity.id
_entity.type
_entity.pdbx_description
1 polymer ?
#
loop_
_entity_poly.entity_id
_entity_poly.type
_entity_poly.pdbx_seq_one_letter_code
_entity_poly.pdbx_strand_id
1 'polypeptide(L)'
;SRYTFEKDKMLDELFELIGVERVKRKYDRLNALCCGGAMAGMSTIPKETVEEWRMKNIMDAKENGAEAMVFLCPLCALSLRSRAKAQGLEPYMLSNLVRLALGEELTYGGAGKIYK
;
A
#
# COMPACT_ATOMS: atom_id res chain seq x y z
N SER A 1 6.73 -8.75 3.09
CA SER A 1 6.90 -8.60 4.55
C SER A 1 8.11 -7.73 4.82
N ARG A 2 8.23 -7.09 6.00
CA ARG A 2 9.47 -6.39 6.44
C ARG A 2 10.68 -7.33 6.55
N TYR A 3 10.41 -8.63 6.67
CA TYR A 3 11.39 -9.69 6.79
C TYR A 3 11.78 -10.34 5.45
N THR A 4 11.40 -9.72 4.34
CA THR A 4 11.80 -10.16 3.00
C THR A 4 12.71 -9.09 2.43
N PHE A 5 13.99 -9.11 2.82
CA PHE A 5 14.91 -8.00 2.57
C PHE A 5 15.21 -7.78 1.08
N GLU A 6 15.37 -8.86 0.32
CA GLU A 6 15.71 -8.80 -1.11
C GLU A 6 14.62 -8.12 -1.95
N LYS A 7 13.37 -8.24 -1.52
CA LYS A 7 12.20 -7.64 -2.17
C LYS A 7 12.33 -6.12 -2.29
N ASP A 8 12.92 -5.44 -1.31
CA ASP A 8 12.99 -3.98 -1.39
C ASP A 8 13.92 -3.52 -2.53
N LYS A 9 15.02 -4.24 -2.79
CA LYS A 9 15.88 -3.97 -3.96
C LYS A 9 15.14 -4.21 -5.28
N MET A 10 14.44 -5.34 -5.38
CA MET A 10 13.64 -5.67 -6.57
C MET A 10 12.53 -4.65 -6.83
N LEU A 11 11.91 -4.12 -5.76
CA LEU A 11 10.89 -3.08 -5.89
C LEU A 11 11.49 -1.76 -6.36
N ASP A 12 12.67 -1.39 -5.84
CA ASP A 12 13.32 -0.15 -6.24
C ASP A 12 13.71 -0.19 -7.72
N GLU A 13 14.29 -1.30 -8.19
CA GLU A 13 14.61 -1.53 -9.60
C GLU A 13 13.34 -1.52 -10.48
N LEU A 14 12.27 -2.21 -10.04
CA LEU A 14 11.01 -2.20 -10.78
C LEU A 14 10.41 -0.79 -10.87
N PHE A 15 10.42 -0.04 -9.77
CA PHE A 15 9.89 1.33 -9.74
C PHE A 15 10.70 2.26 -10.64
N GLU A 16 12.03 2.13 -10.66
CA GLU A 16 12.89 2.84 -11.61
C GLU A 16 12.53 2.51 -13.06
N LEU A 17 12.36 1.22 -13.39
CA LEU A 17 12.00 0.78 -14.75
C LEU A 17 10.66 1.33 -15.24
N ILE A 18 9.69 1.51 -14.34
CA ILE A 18 8.35 2.01 -14.69
C ILE A 18 8.15 3.50 -14.42
N GLY A 19 9.21 4.23 -14.07
CA GLY A 19 9.17 5.68 -13.84
C GLY A 19 8.41 6.11 -12.59
N VAL A 20 8.39 5.26 -11.56
CA VAL A 20 7.71 5.52 -10.28
C VAL A 20 8.72 5.96 -9.22
N GLU A 21 8.42 7.06 -8.53
CA GLU A 21 9.18 7.49 -7.36
C GLU A 21 8.62 6.87 -6.08
N ARG A 22 9.45 6.12 -5.35
CA ARG A 22 9.12 5.59 -4.02
C ARG A 22 9.53 6.61 -2.95
N VAL A 23 8.55 7.35 -2.44
CA VAL A 23 8.80 8.38 -1.41
C VAL A 23 9.50 7.82 -0.17
N LYS A 24 10.47 8.58 0.35
CA LYS A 24 11.12 8.25 1.62
C LYS A 24 10.18 8.62 2.76
N ARG A 25 9.83 7.65 3.61
CA ARG A 25 8.88 7.83 4.72
C ARG A 25 9.24 6.97 5.92
N LYS A 26 8.58 7.17 7.06
CA LYS A 26 8.94 6.50 8.33
C LYS A 26 8.62 5.01 8.32
N TYR A 27 7.43 4.61 7.88
CA TYR A 27 6.95 3.23 7.98
C TYR A 27 7.19 2.41 6.72
N ASP A 28 8.41 2.46 6.20
CA ASP A 28 8.84 1.73 5.01
C ASP A 28 10.02 0.78 5.30
N ARG A 29 10.24 -0.21 4.42
CA ARG A 29 11.33 -1.20 4.51
C ARG A 29 11.36 -1.92 5.87
N LEU A 30 12.48 -1.86 6.60
CA LEU A 30 12.63 -2.45 7.94
C LEU A 30 11.64 -1.88 8.96
N ASN A 31 11.25 -0.62 8.79
CA ASN A 31 10.30 0.07 9.66
C ASN A 31 8.84 -0.14 9.23
N ALA A 32 8.57 -1.00 8.24
CA ALA A 32 7.23 -1.21 7.72
C ALA A 32 6.24 -1.61 8.82
N LEU A 33 5.17 -0.82 8.92
CA LEU A 33 4.08 -1.02 9.87
C LEU A 33 3.04 -1.97 9.28
N CYS A 34 2.59 -2.94 10.07
CA CYS A 34 1.60 -3.92 9.63
C CYS A 34 0.24 -3.24 9.37
N CYS A 35 -0.48 -3.65 8.32
CA CYS A 35 -1.84 -3.18 8.04
C CYS A 35 -2.88 -3.75 9.03
N GLY A 36 -2.49 -4.75 9.82
CA GLY A 36 -3.37 -5.48 10.73
C GLY A 36 -4.42 -6.36 10.04
N GLY A 37 -4.40 -6.52 8.71
CA GLY A 37 -5.42 -7.26 7.97
C GLY A 37 -5.59 -8.71 8.42
N ALA A 38 -4.48 -9.46 8.59
CA ALA A 38 -4.53 -10.84 9.09
C ALA A 38 -4.89 -10.95 10.58
N MET A 39 -4.75 -9.86 11.33
CA MET A 39 -5.02 -9.78 12.77
C MET A 39 -6.38 -9.14 13.08
N ALA A 40 -7.07 -8.64 12.06
CA ALA A 40 -8.35 -7.97 12.19
C ALA A 40 -9.40 -8.97 12.66
N GLY A 41 -9.78 -8.90 13.94
CA GLY A 41 -10.74 -9.81 14.55
C GLY A 41 -10.14 -10.77 15.58
N MET A 42 -8.82 -10.76 15.80
CA MET A 42 -8.23 -11.44 16.96
C MET A 42 -8.64 -10.72 18.25
N SER A 43 -9.12 -11.46 19.26
CA SER A 43 -9.51 -10.89 20.56
C SER A 43 -8.34 -10.30 21.35
N THR A 44 -7.11 -10.69 21.00
CA THR A 44 -5.88 -10.24 21.66
C THR A 44 -5.39 -8.88 21.19
N ILE A 45 -5.96 -8.32 20.11
CA ILE A 45 -5.54 -7.02 19.57
C ILE A 45 -6.76 -6.09 19.48
N PRO A 46 -6.79 -4.98 20.23
CA PRO A 46 -7.89 -4.02 20.16
C PRO A 46 -8.08 -3.48 18.73
N LYS A 47 -9.34 -3.29 18.33
CA LYS A 47 -9.68 -2.81 16.99
C LYS A 47 -9.12 -1.40 16.75
N GLU A 48 -9.10 -0.59 17.80
CA GLU A 48 -8.61 0.79 17.81
C GLU A 48 -7.10 0.84 17.52
N THR A 49 -6.34 -0.11 18.09
CA THR A 49 -4.89 -0.24 17.81
C THR A 49 -4.63 -0.60 16.35
N VAL A 50 -5.41 -1.51 15.78
CA VAL A 50 -5.30 -1.87 14.37
C VAL A 50 -5.63 -0.65 13.48
N GLU A 51 -6.66 0.11 13.84
CA GLU A 51 -7.04 1.32 13.10
C GLU A 51 -5.96 2.41 13.17
N GLU A 52 -5.36 2.60 14.34
CA GLU A 52 -4.24 3.52 14.54
C GLU A 52 -3.06 3.15 13.63
N TRP A 53 -2.71 1.87 13.51
CA TRP A 53 -1.63 1.43 12.63
C TRP A 53 -1.91 1.72 11.16
N ARG A 54 -3.15 1.50 10.71
CA ARG A 54 -3.58 1.76 9.34
C ARG A 54 -3.45 3.23 9.00
N MET A 55 -3.97 4.09 9.87
CA MET A 55 -3.93 5.54 9.66
C MET A 55 -2.51 6.09 9.76
N LYS A 56 -1.68 5.62 10.72
CA LYS A 56 -0.25 5.98 10.77
C LYS A 56 0.48 5.69 9.46
N ASN A 57 0.21 4.53 8.86
CA ASN A 57 0.87 4.15 7.60
C ASN A 57 0.41 5.02 6.42
N ILE A 58 -0.89 5.32 6.33
CA ILE A 58 -1.48 6.15 5.27
C ILE A 58 -1.03 7.61 5.40
N MET A 59 -1.09 8.17 6.60
CA MET A 59 -0.71 9.57 6.84
C MET A 59 0.78 9.78 6.63
N ASP A 60 1.64 8.84 7.05
CA ASP A 60 3.08 8.88 6.77
C ASP A 60 3.38 8.91 5.27
N ALA A 61 2.65 8.15 4.44
CA ALA A 61 2.81 8.22 2.99
C ALA A 61 2.36 9.58 2.44
N LYS A 62 1.18 10.05 2.85
CA LYS A 62 0.60 11.33 2.41
C LYS A 62 1.46 12.54 2.78
N GLU A 63 1.92 12.60 4.02
CA GLU A 63 2.72 13.71 4.56
C GLU A 63 4.11 13.79 3.90
N ASN A 64 4.61 12.68 3.35
CA ASN A 64 5.84 12.64 2.55
C ASN A 64 5.58 12.77 1.03
N GLY A 65 4.40 13.23 0.63
CA GLY A 65 4.10 13.59 -0.77
C GLY A 65 3.71 12.44 -1.69
N ALA A 66 3.36 11.26 -1.15
CA ALA A 66 2.85 10.18 -2.00
C ALA A 66 1.51 10.57 -2.65
N GLU A 67 1.33 10.21 -3.91
CA GLU A 67 0.05 10.32 -4.63
C GLU A 67 -0.72 8.99 -4.65
N ALA A 68 -0.03 7.90 -4.36
CA ALA A 68 -0.55 6.55 -4.46
C ALA A 68 0.02 5.63 -3.37
N MET A 69 -0.74 4.58 -3.04
CA MET A 69 -0.31 3.49 -2.16
C MET A 69 -0.23 2.18 -2.94
N VAL A 70 0.95 1.58 -3.00
CA VAL A 70 1.20 0.32 -3.73
C VAL A 70 1.18 -0.87 -2.78
N PHE A 71 0.44 -1.92 -3.14
CA PHE A 71 0.26 -3.13 -2.35
C PHE A 71 0.78 -4.37 -3.08
N LEU A 72 1.51 -5.19 -2.31
CA LEU A 72 1.95 -6.52 -2.72
C LEU A 72 1.10 -7.64 -2.12
N CYS A 73 0.24 -7.30 -1.15
CA CYS A 73 -0.54 -8.26 -0.39
C CYS A 73 -2.02 -7.92 -0.52
N PRO A 74 -2.87 -8.87 -0.95
CA PRO A 74 -4.31 -8.66 -1.05
C PRO A 74 -4.94 -8.24 0.28
N LEU A 75 -4.45 -8.76 1.42
CA LEU A 75 -4.94 -8.38 2.75
C LEU A 75 -4.58 -6.92 3.09
N CYS A 76 -3.39 -6.44 2.69
CA CYS A 76 -3.04 -5.03 2.85
C CYS A 76 -3.95 -4.13 2.00
N ALA A 77 -4.18 -4.50 0.74
CA ALA A 77 -5.07 -3.76 -0.14
C ALA A 77 -6.49 -3.70 0.43
N LEU A 78 -7.08 -4.84 0.83
CA LEU A 78 -8.40 -4.89 1.46
C LEU A 78 -8.47 -4.02 2.71
N SER A 79 -7.43 -4.04 3.53
CA SER A 79 -7.39 -3.31 4.80
C SER A 79 -7.18 -1.80 4.65
N LEU A 80 -6.47 -1.36 3.61
CA LEU A 80 -6.00 0.02 3.48
C LEU A 80 -6.62 0.80 2.32
N ARG A 81 -7.09 0.15 1.23
CA ARG A 81 -7.45 0.84 -0.02
C ARG A 81 -8.52 1.92 0.12
N SER A 82 -9.56 1.67 0.92
CA SER A 82 -10.66 2.64 1.11
C SER A 82 -10.18 3.84 1.92
N ARG A 83 -9.37 3.60 2.94
CA ARG A 83 -8.78 4.64 3.79
C ARG A 83 -7.76 5.47 3.02
N ALA A 84 -6.90 4.82 2.22
CA ALA A 84 -5.93 5.49 1.36
C ALA A 84 -6.65 6.42 0.38
N LYS A 85 -7.68 5.91 -0.32
CA LYS A 85 -8.49 6.69 -1.26
C LYS A 85 -9.21 7.87 -0.57
N ALA A 86 -9.75 7.65 0.63
CA ALA A 86 -10.36 8.72 1.43
C ALA A 86 -9.36 9.82 1.84
N GLN A 87 -8.05 9.51 1.86
CA GLN A 87 -6.98 10.46 2.13
C GLN A 87 -6.37 11.08 0.86
N GLY A 88 -6.87 10.72 -0.33
CA GLY A 88 -6.36 11.21 -1.62
C GLY A 88 -5.21 10.39 -2.20
N LEU A 89 -4.91 9.22 -1.62
CA LEU A 89 -3.89 8.31 -2.15
C LEU A 89 -4.56 7.24 -3.02
N GLU A 90 -4.24 7.19 -4.31
CA GLU A 90 -4.82 6.17 -5.18
C GLU A 90 -4.22 4.78 -4.86
N PRO A 91 -5.04 3.78 -4.52
CA PRO A 91 -4.53 2.48 -4.16
C PRO A 91 -4.24 1.63 -5.41
N TYR A 92 -3.04 1.04 -5.51
CA TYR A 92 -2.66 0.10 -6.57
C TYR A 92 -2.19 -1.25 -6.02
N MET A 93 -2.63 -2.36 -6.63
CA MET A 93 -1.83 -3.58 -6.59
C MET A 93 -0.60 -3.36 -7.46
N LEU A 94 0.58 -3.84 -7.06
CA LEU A 94 1.82 -3.63 -7.83
C LEU A 94 1.67 -4.06 -9.29
N SER A 95 1.02 -5.20 -9.55
CA SER A 95 0.77 -5.68 -10.91
C SER A 95 -0.03 -4.68 -11.75
N ASN A 96 -0.99 -3.96 -11.16
CA ASN A 96 -1.77 -2.96 -11.87
C ASN A 96 -0.96 -1.70 -12.18
N LEU A 97 0.01 -1.35 -11.34
CA LEU A 97 0.95 -0.27 -11.64
C LEU A 97 1.84 -0.63 -12.83
N VAL A 98 2.32 -1.88 -12.90
CA VAL A 98 3.06 -2.38 -14.07
C VAL A 98 2.21 -2.38 -15.33
N ARG A 99 0.95 -2.81 -15.25
CA ARG A 99 0.01 -2.77 -16.39
C ARG A 99 -0.19 -1.36 -16.92
N LEU A 100 -0.36 -0.36 -16.04
CA LEU A 100 -0.44 1.04 -16.42
C LEU A 100 0.83 1.52 -17.13
N ALA A 101 2.01 1.14 -16.63
CA ALA A 101 3.29 1.49 -17.25
C ALA A 101 3.47 0.86 -18.65
N LEU A 102 2.84 -0.30 -18.89
CA LEU A 102 2.77 -0.95 -20.21
C LEU A 102 1.68 -0.34 -21.12
N GLY A 103 0.96 0.69 -20.67
CA GLY A 103 -0.09 1.36 -21.43
C GLY A 103 -1.45 0.67 -21.40
N GLU A 104 -1.68 -0.28 -20.49
CA GLU A 104 -2.99 -0.89 -20.32
C GLU A 104 -3.97 0.02 -19.58
N GLU A 105 -5.26 -0.06 -19.94
CA GLU A 105 -6.35 0.52 -19.16
C GLU A 105 -6.83 -0.45 -18.05
N LEU A 106 -7.01 0.07 -16.83
CA LEU A 106 -7.50 -0.73 -15.71
C LEU A 106 -9.04 -0.73 -15.69
N THR A 107 -9.64 -1.90 -15.91
CA THR A 107 -11.11 -2.10 -15.93
C THR A 107 -11.77 -2.13 -14.54
N TYR A 108 -10.98 -2.35 -13.49
CA TYR A 108 -11.42 -2.34 -12.09
C TYR A 108 -10.32 -1.65 -11.29
N GLY A 109 -10.66 -0.61 -10.51
CA GLY A 109 -9.72 0.34 -9.88
C GLY A 109 -8.45 -0.25 -9.25
N GLY A 110 -7.41 0.59 -9.13
CA GLY A 110 -6.00 0.20 -8.94
C GLY A 110 -5.73 -0.95 -7.95
N ALA A 111 -6.40 -1.00 -6.79
CA ALA A 111 -6.29 -2.11 -5.82
C ALA A 111 -7.65 -2.70 -5.37
N GLY A 112 -8.71 -2.46 -6.15
CA GLY A 112 -10.03 -3.03 -5.87
C GLY A 112 -11.14 -2.42 -6.72
N LYS A 113 -12.17 -3.25 -6.99
CA LYS A 113 -13.46 -2.82 -7.55
C LYS A 113 -13.99 -1.62 -6.77
N ILE A 114 -14.32 -0.54 -7.48
CA ILE A 114 -15.22 0.49 -6.97
C ILE A 114 -16.59 -0.19 -6.94
N TYR A 115 -17.04 -0.62 -5.75
CA TYR A 115 -18.45 -0.95 -5.58
C TYR A 115 -19.18 0.39 -5.52
N LYS A 116 -19.91 0.71 -6.60
CA LYS A 116 -20.94 1.74 -6.55
C LYS A 116 -22.07 1.28 -5.64
#